data_AF-A0AAU5KV79-F1
#
_entry.id   AF-A0AAU5KV79-F1
#
_cell.length_a   1.000
_cell.length_b   1.000
_cell.length_c   1.000
_cell.angle_alpha   90.00
_cell.angle_beta   90.00
_cell.angle_gamma   90.00
#
_symmetry.space_group_name_H-M   'P 1'
#
loop_
_entity.id
_entity.type
_entity.pdbx_description
1 polymer ?
#
loop_
_entity_poly.entity_id
_entity_poly.type
_entity_poly.pdbx_seq_one_letter_code
_entity_poly.pdbx_strand_id
1 'polypeptide(L)'
;MSEDGREAFIAVRPRHVVQATADRLVQHADAAARGALRAYRWALDPHRPAPVTVRAVALPLAELDLAVEERAAIDAARDPALPEPERARARGAAHALGWLLGFRPLTG
;
A
#
# COMPACT_ATOMS: atom_id res chain seq x y z
N MET A 1 -6.11 -32.20 15.49
CA MET A 1 -6.07 -30.92 16.23
C MET A 1 -5.17 -30.01 15.42
N SER A 2 -5.73 -29.26 14.48
CA SER A 2 -4.95 -28.49 13.50
C SER A 2 -4.66 -27.11 14.08
N GLU A 3 -3.38 -26.78 14.22
CA GLU A 3 -2.89 -25.45 14.61
C GLU A 3 -3.04 -24.42 13.48
N ASP A 4 -4.23 -24.27 12.93
CA ASP A 4 -4.48 -23.44 11.75
C ASP A 4 -5.61 -22.43 12.07
N GLY A 5 -5.27 -21.39 12.83
CA GLY A 5 -6.29 -20.46 13.34
C GLY A 5 -5.82 -19.04 13.67
N ARG A 6 -4.53 -18.72 13.54
CA ARG A 6 -4.10 -17.31 13.61
C ARG A 6 -4.18 -16.73 12.21
N GLU A 7 -5.29 -16.07 11.93
CA GLU A 7 -5.42 -15.22 10.75
C GLU A 7 -4.19 -14.31 10.63
N ALA A 8 -3.46 -14.42 9.52
CA ALA A 8 -2.27 -13.60 9.30
C ALA A 8 -2.67 -12.17 8.94
N PHE A 9 -2.14 -11.18 9.64
CA PHE A 9 -2.44 -9.76 9.42
C PHE A 9 -1.30 -9.05 8.67
N ILE A 10 -1.69 -8.04 7.90
CA ILE A 10 -0.82 -6.98 7.38
C ILE A 10 -1.27 -5.70 8.09
N ALA A 11 -0.44 -5.20 9.01
CA ALA A 11 -0.84 -4.18 9.99
C ALA A 11 -2.17 -4.57 10.67
N VAL A 12 -3.26 -3.81 10.46
CA VAL A 12 -4.55 -4.07 11.10
C VAL A 12 -5.57 -4.77 10.19
N ARG A 13 -5.13 -5.33 9.05
CA ARG A 13 -6.01 -5.97 8.06
C ARG A 13 -5.66 -7.44 7.85
N PRO A 14 -6.66 -8.35 7.76
CA PRO A 14 -6.38 -9.72 7.38
C PRO A 14 -5.75 -9.80 6.00
N ARG A 15 -4.70 -10.62 5.87
CA ARG A 15 -3.95 -10.81 4.62
C ARG A 15 -4.86 -11.19 3.45
N HIS A 16 -5.86 -12.05 3.68
CA HIS A 16 -6.79 -12.48 2.65
C HIS A 16 -7.67 -11.32 2.11
N VAL A 17 -8.04 -10.35 2.95
CA VAL A 17 -8.78 -9.15 2.53
C VAL A 17 -7.89 -8.23 1.69
N VAL A 18 -6.62 -8.09 2.07
CA VAL A 18 -5.63 -7.33 1.28
C VAL A 18 -5.47 -7.96 -0.11
N GLN A 19 -5.34 -9.29 -0.17
CA GLN A 19 -5.23 -10.03 -1.43
C GLN A 19 -6.46 -9.80 -2.32
N ALA A 20 -7.67 -10.03 -1.80
CA ALA A 20 -8.92 -9.85 -2.55
C ALA A 20 -9.14 -8.40 -3.02
N THR A 21 -8.56 -7.41 -2.33
CA THR A 21 -8.62 -5.99 -2.72
C THR A 21 -7.62 -5.70 -3.85
N ALA A 22 -6.40 -6.24 -3.75
CA ALA A 22 -5.40 -6.14 -4.82
C ALA A 22 -5.91 -6.77 -6.13
N ASP A 23 -6.54 -7.95 -6.07
CA ASP A 23 -7.04 -8.65 -7.25
C ASP A 23 -8.14 -7.86 -7.98
N ARG A 24 -9.02 -7.18 -7.24
CA ARG A 24 -10.05 -6.29 -7.82
C ARG A 24 -9.44 -5.09 -8.56
N LEU A 25 -8.31 -4.57 -8.08
CA LEU A 25 -7.63 -3.43 -8.70
C LEU A 25 -6.86 -3.79 -9.98
N VAL A 26 -6.59 -5.08 -10.25
CA VAL A 26 -5.89 -5.50 -11.49
C VAL A 26 -6.65 -5.05 -12.75
N GLN A 27 -7.98 -4.97 -12.68
CA GLN A 27 -8.82 -4.56 -13.81
C GLN A 27 -8.87 -3.04 -14.05
N HIS A 28 -8.23 -2.23 -13.20
CA HIS A 28 -8.32 -0.78 -13.24
C HIS A 28 -7.05 -0.17 -13.87
N ALA A 29 -7.25 0.66 -14.90
CA ALA A 29 -6.16 1.23 -15.69
C ALA A 29 -5.81 2.68 -15.34
N ASP A 30 -6.39 3.27 -14.29
CA ASP A 30 -6.02 4.62 -13.87
C ASP A 30 -4.74 4.64 -13.00
N ALA A 31 -4.13 5.81 -12.90
CA ALA A 31 -2.86 5.98 -12.19
C ALA A 31 -2.99 5.73 -10.68
N ALA A 32 -4.10 6.11 -10.05
CA ALA A 32 -4.32 5.91 -8.63
C ALA A 32 -4.49 4.42 -8.30
N ALA A 33 -5.31 3.70 -9.07
CA ALA A 33 -5.47 2.26 -8.94
C ALA A 33 -4.14 1.50 -9.06
N ARG A 34 -3.28 1.90 -10.01
CA ARG A 34 -1.92 1.32 -10.12
C ARG A 34 -1.06 1.59 -8.88
N GLY A 35 -1.16 2.79 -8.31
CA GLY A 35 -0.47 3.15 -7.06
C GLY A 35 -0.92 2.30 -5.88
N ALA A 36 -2.24 2.18 -5.69
CA ALA A 36 -2.85 1.36 -4.65
C ALA A 36 -2.47 -0.13 -4.80
N LEU A 37 -2.56 -0.66 -6.02
CA LEU A 37 -2.17 -2.04 -6.33
C LEU A 37 -0.70 -2.31 -6.00
N ARG A 38 0.20 -1.35 -6.27
CA ARG A 38 1.62 -1.48 -5.94
C ARG A 38 1.84 -1.52 -4.43
N ALA A 39 1.12 -0.69 -3.66
CA ALA A 39 1.16 -0.71 -2.21
C ALA A 39 0.67 -2.05 -1.63
N TYR A 40 -0.47 -2.57 -2.09
CA TYR A 40 -0.97 -3.88 -1.63
C TYR A 40 -0.02 -5.02 -1.96
N ARG A 41 0.54 -5.03 -3.17
CA ARG A 41 1.53 -6.04 -3.59
C ARG A 41 2.79 -5.98 -2.76
N TRP A 42 3.28 -4.79 -2.44
CA TRP A 42 4.43 -4.63 -1.55
C TRP A 42 4.12 -5.12 -0.13
N ALA A 43 2.93 -4.81 0.39
CA ALA A 43 2.53 -5.28 1.72
C ALA A 43 2.35 -6.81 1.79
N LEU A 44 1.94 -7.44 0.69
CA LEU A 44 1.83 -8.90 0.55
C LEU A 44 3.18 -9.58 0.34
N ASP A 45 4.11 -8.92 -0.35
CA ASP A 45 5.42 -9.41 -0.76
C ASP A 45 6.48 -8.30 -0.61
N PRO A 46 7.10 -8.19 0.59
CA PRO A 46 8.05 -7.13 0.92
C PRO A 46 9.38 -7.19 0.16
N HIS A 47 9.64 -8.26 -0.60
CA HIS A 47 10.77 -8.32 -1.53
C HIS A 47 10.57 -7.41 -2.74
N ARG A 48 9.34 -6.97 -3.00
CA ARG A 48 9.06 -5.97 -4.03
C ARG A 48 9.56 -4.59 -3.58
N PRO A 49 9.97 -3.73 -4.51
CA PRO A 49 10.31 -2.36 -4.17
C PRO A 49 9.08 -1.60 -3.69
N ALA A 50 9.24 -0.84 -2.61
CA ALA A 50 8.21 0.02 -2.08
C ALA A 50 7.61 0.96 -3.15
N PRO A 51 6.31 1.30 -3.07
CA PRO A 51 5.58 1.99 -4.13
C PRO A 51 6.13 3.37 -4.50
N VAL A 52 6.77 4.08 -3.57
CA VAL A 52 7.27 5.45 -3.72
C VAL A 52 8.77 5.53 -3.45
N THR A 53 9.24 5.08 -2.29
CA THR A 53 10.66 5.19 -1.92
C THR A 53 11.53 4.17 -2.66
N VAL A 54 10.92 3.16 -3.29
CA VAL A 54 11.59 2.07 -4.01
C VAL A 54 12.52 1.25 -3.10
N ARG A 55 12.49 1.46 -1.78
CA ARG A 55 13.32 0.71 -0.84
C ARG A 55 12.92 -0.76 -0.82
N ALA A 56 13.92 -1.62 -0.74
CA ALA A 56 13.71 -2.99 -0.27
C ALA A 56 13.77 -2.98 1.27
N VAL A 57 12.95 -3.80 1.90
CA VAL A 57 12.86 -3.90 3.36
C VAL A 57 13.18 -5.32 3.79
N ALA A 58 13.87 -5.45 4.92
CA ALA A 58 14.11 -6.74 5.54
C ALA A 58 12.77 -7.32 6.05
N LEU A 59 12.61 -8.64 5.95
CA LEU A 59 11.42 -9.33 6.46
C LEU A 59 11.51 -9.52 7.99
N PRO A 60 10.37 -9.48 8.71
CA PRO A 60 9.02 -9.17 8.23
C PRO A 60 8.80 -7.67 8.03
N LEU A 61 7.87 -7.31 7.13
CA LEU A 61 7.46 -5.91 6.93
C LEU A 61 6.82 -5.36 8.20
N ALA A 62 7.43 -4.34 8.80
CA ALA A 62 6.92 -3.74 10.02
C ALA A 62 5.84 -2.69 9.73
N GLU A 63 4.96 -2.42 10.71
CA GLU A 63 3.99 -1.31 10.63
C GLU A 63 4.69 0.04 10.43
N LEU A 64 5.87 0.22 11.04
CA LEU A 64 6.69 1.41 10.85
C LEU A 64 7.11 1.57 9.38
N ASP A 65 7.39 0.48 8.66
CA ASP A 65 7.71 0.56 7.24
C ASP A 65 6.50 1.01 6.42
N LEU A 66 5.32 0.46 6.71
CA LEU A 66 4.09 0.91 6.07
C LEU A 66 3.83 2.40 6.34
N ALA A 67 4.05 2.87 7.57
CA ALA A 67 3.86 4.28 7.96
C ALA A 67 4.86 5.23 7.29
N VAL A 68 6.14 4.86 7.22
CA VAL A 68 7.17 5.65 6.53
C VAL A 68 6.84 5.77 5.04
N GLU A 69 6.41 4.67 4.42
CA GLU A 69 6.03 4.67 3.02
C GLU A 69 4.74 5.46 2.76
N GLU A 70 3.77 5.38 3.67
CA GLU A 70 2.53 6.16 3.61
C GLU A 70 2.84 7.65 3.60
N ARG A 71 3.75 8.08 4.48
CA ARG A 71 4.13 9.48 4.57
C ARG A 71 4.83 9.96 3.31
N ALA A 72 5.77 9.16 2.78
CA ALA A 72 6.42 9.45 1.51
C ALA A 72 5.42 9.55 0.36
N ALA A 73 4.38 8.70 0.35
CA ALA A 73 3.32 8.74 -0.65
C ALA A 73 2.43 9.99 -0.52
N ILE A 74 2.13 10.45 0.69
CA ILE A 74 1.42 11.72 0.92
C ILE A 74 2.24 12.91 0.41
N ASP A 75 3.54 12.94 0.71
CA ASP A 75 4.41 14.04 0.31
C ASP A 75 4.54 14.08 -1.22
N ALA A 76 4.78 12.94 -1.87
CA ALA A 76 4.80 12.83 -3.34
C ALA A 76 3.44 13.15 -3.98
N ALA A 77 2.32 12.82 -3.35
CA ALA A 77 0.99 13.18 -3.84
C ALA A 77 0.76 14.70 -3.87
N ARG A 78 1.43 15.44 -2.98
CA ARG A 78 1.28 16.88 -2.79
C ARG A 78 2.37 17.70 -3.48
N ASP A 79 3.42 17.07 -3.99
CA ASP A 79 4.54 17.73 -4.64
C ASP A 79 4.13 18.30 -6.02
N PRO A 80 4.00 19.63 -6.18
CA PRO A 80 3.60 20.22 -7.46
C PRO A 80 4.66 20.04 -8.56
N ALA A 81 5.91 19.73 -8.21
CA ALA A 81 6.99 19.49 -9.17
C ALA A 81 6.85 18.13 -9.87
N LEU A 82 6.13 17.17 -9.29
CA LEU A 82 5.90 15.87 -9.90
C LEU A 82 4.79 15.93 -10.97
N PRO A 83 4.91 15.21 -12.09
CA PRO A 83 3.85 15.07 -13.08
C PRO A 83 2.54 14.54 -12.47
N GLU A 84 1.39 14.97 -13.00
CA GLU A 84 0.07 14.56 -12.50
C GLU A 84 -0.12 13.03 -12.42
N PRO A 85 0.33 12.21 -13.39
CA PRO A 85 0.24 10.75 -13.28
C PRO A 85 1.09 10.16 -12.14
N GLU A 86 2.17 10.82 -11.74
CA GLU A 86 3.00 10.42 -10.60
C GLU A 86 2.34 10.79 -9.28
N ARG A 87 1.83 12.02 -9.17
CA ARG A 87 1.02 12.43 -8.02
C ARG A 87 -0.23 11.56 -7.84
N ALA A 88 -0.89 11.17 -8.93
CA ALA A 88 -2.04 10.26 -8.89
C ALA A 88 -1.65 8.86 -8.40
N ARG A 89 -0.52 8.31 -8.88
CA ARG A 89 0.04 7.04 -8.33
C ARG A 89 0.33 7.16 -6.84
N ALA A 90 0.97 8.25 -6.42
CA ALA A 90 1.28 8.50 -5.01
C ALA A 90 0.01 8.61 -4.15
N ARG A 91 -1.05 9.29 -4.62
CA ARG A 91 -2.36 9.35 -3.95
C ARG A 91 -2.96 7.96 -3.74
N GLY A 92 -2.94 7.12 -4.77
CA GLY A 92 -3.43 5.75 -4.67
C GLY A 92 -2.63 4.91 -3.65
N ALA A 93 -1.30 5.03 -3.67
CA ALA A 93 -0.43 4.36 -2.71
C ALA A 93 -0.69 4.85 -1.27
N ALA A 94 -0.79 6.16 -1.04
CA ALA A 94 -1.09 6.75 0.26
C ALA A 94 -2.43 6.25 0.81
N HIS A 95 -3.47 6.21 -0.03
CA HIS A 95 -4.78 5.70 0.36
C HIS A 95 -4.73 4.22 0.78
N ALA A 96 -4.06 3.37 -0.02
CA ALA A 96 -3.93 1.96 0.28
C ALA A 96 -3.13 1.70 1.57
N LEU A 97 -2.00 2.40 1.76
CA LEU A 97 -1.17 2.28 2.95
C LEU A 97 -1.88 2.79 4.21
N GLY A 98 -2.58 3.92 4.12
CA GLY A 98 -3.42 4.42 5.20
C GLY A 98 -4.52 3.43 5.59
N TRP A 99 -5.19 2.82 4.61
CA TRP A 99 -6.20 1.80 4.88
C TRP A 99 -5.64 0.53 5.53
N LEU A 100 -4.43 0.09 5.13
CA LEU A 100 -3.71 -1.03 5.76
C LEU A 100 -3.38 -0.73 7.22
N LEU A 101 -2.94 0.50 7.51
CA LEU A 101 -2.62 1.01 8.84
C LEU A 101 -3.85 1.32 9.70
N GLY A 102 -5.06 1.25 9.13
CA GLY A 102 -6.31 1.54 9.83
C GLY A 102 -6.71 3.01 9.85
N PHE A 103 -5.98 3.88 9.17
CA PHE A 103 -6.36 5.28 8.99
C PHE A 103 -7.52 5.40 8.00
N ARG A 104 -8.41 6.37 8.24
CA ARG A 104 -9.44 6.72 7.26
C ARG A 104 -8.76 7.33 6.02
N PRO A 105 -9.24 7.01 4.81
CA PRO A 105 -8.91 7.77 3.62
C PRO A 105 -9.01 9.27 3.87
N LEU A 106 -8.02 10.03 3.42
CA LEU A 106 -8.22 11.45 3.17
C LEU A 106 -9.28 11.54 2.06
N THR A 107 -10.53 11.77 2.45
CA THR A 107 -11.57 12.22 1.53
C THR A 107 -11.15 13.59 1.05
N GLY A 108 -10.60 13.66 -0.16
CA GLY A 108 -10.43 14.90 -0.90
C GLY A 108 -11.73 15.27 -1.60
#